data_AF-A0A661TQL5-F1
#
_entry.id   AF-A0A661TQL5-F1
#
_cell.length_a   1.000
_cell.length_b   1.000
_cell.length_c   1.000
_cell.angle_alpha   90.00
_cell.angle_beta   90.00
_cell.angle_gamma   90.00
#
_symmetry.space_group_name_H-M   'P 1'
#
loop_
_entity.id
_entity.type
_entity.pdbx_description
1 polymer ?
#
loop_
_entity_poly.entity_id
_entity_poly.type
_entity_poly.pdbx_seq_one_letter_code
_entity_poly.pdbx_strand_id
1 'polypeptide(L)'
;IEDKSLHFSSDLALFTMPDLAITDTGKYVSMFAPGVSFLAIPGYLLGKYFGIAQVGTYLVIAIFALLNILLVRAIAIKLGAHPLAANLGGLAFAFATPAFAYATAFYQHHITVFLILLSIYILLRWSNWLALSLIWFFCALSIAVDNPNFFLLFPIGIFAFTRIINAKKDHGGILLKFKPVGILTLLIMVIPISLFLFYNQKANGDPWRLSGTLTGAKEVSANHLPVNAKNNDNPKDDEKNTEITTKNEKHAFGFFQTRNLFNGFYIYIISPDRGILWFTPIVLFGIWGLIITCRRHQKYVNLITAIIGINILVYSMWGDPYGGWAFGSRYLIPSYALLCIGLALFLTKFKKRGLVLAIFFIIFAYSSWVNTLGALTSSANPPQIEVLALEEKSGREEKYTYMRNWEYLNNAGSKSYIYRAYAGKYMTAYEYFALLAVLLWLSAGYLLTRLRFHPKNNYHEHR
;
A
#
# COMPACT_ATOMS: atom_id res chain seq x y z
N ILE A 1 -8.48 1.08 -23.30
CA ILE A 1 -9.25 2.29 -23.73
C ILE A 1 -9.11 2.46 -25.23
N GLU A 2 -7.88 2.65 -25.75
CA GLU A 2 -7.61 2.80 -27.18
C GLU A 2 -8.15 1.62 -27.99
N ASP A 3 -7.75 0.40 -27.62
CA ASP A 3 -8.12 -0.81 -28.38
C ASP A 3 -9.48 -1.40 -27.99
N LYS A 4 -10.22 -0.75 -27.07
CA LYS A 4 -11.47 -1.25 -26.49
C LYS A 4 -11.41 -2.73 -26.02
N SER A 5 -10.23 -3.17 -25.61
CA SER A 5 -9.92 -4.54 -25.21
C SER A 5 -9.53 -4.65 -23.74
N LEU A 6 -9.78 -5.80 -23.14
CA LEU A 6 -9.24 -6.23 -21.83
C LEU A 6 -7.98 -7.10 -21.97
N HIS A 7 -7.64 -7.46 -23.20
CA HIS A 7 -6.48 -8.25 -23.58
C HIS A 7 -5.41 -7.36 -24.20
N PHE A 8 -4.15 -7.62 -23.86
CA PHE A 8 -3.03 -6.91 -24.47
C PHE A 8 -2.77 -7.41 -25.90
N SER A 9 -2.39 -6.51 -26.79
CA SER A 9 -1.79 -6.87 -28.07
C SER A 9 -0.40 -7.48 -27.84
N SER A 10 0.14 -8.20 -28.83
CA SER A 10 1.47 -8.83 -28.73
C SER A 10 2.58 -7.82 -28.42
N ASP A 11 2.53 -6.63 -29.02
CA ASP A 11 3.52 -5.58 -28.79
C ASP A 11 3.46 -5.03 -27.36
N LEU A 12 2.24 -4.80 -26.87
CA LEU A 12 2.03 -4.31 -25.51
C LEU A 12 2.31 -5.39 -24.46
N ALA A 13 2.05 -6.65 -24.78
CA ALA A 13 2.42 -7.80 -23.98
C ALA A 13 3.95 -7.88 -23.76
N LEU A 14 4.74 -7.71 -24.82
CA LEU A 14 6.21 -7.67 -24.70
C LEU A 14 6.69 -6.51 -23.82
N PHE A 15 6.09 -5.34 -23.98
CA PHE A 15 6.45 -4.16 -23.16
C PHE A 15 6.08 -4.33 -21.68
N THR A 16 5.07 -5.15 -21.36
CA THR A 16 4.56 -5.32 -19.99
C THR A 16 5.21 -6.48 -19.24
N MET A 17 6.14 -7.22 -19.85
CA MET A 17 6.89 -8.25 -19.15
C MET A 17 7.73 -7.65 -18.00
N PRO A 18 7.80 -8.30 -16.84
CA PRO A 18 7.28 -9.63 -16.53
C PRO A 18 5.84 -9.65 -16.00
N ASP A 19 5.16 -8.50 -15.88
CA ASP A 19 3.86 -8.31 -15.21
C ASP A 19 2.64 -8.77 -16.06
N LEU A 20 2.85 -9.85 -16.82
CA LEU A 20 1.93 -10.39 -17.80
C LEU A 20 1.54 -11.84 -17.49
N ALA A 21 0.26 -12.16 -17.66
CA ALA A 21 -0.28 -13.52 -17.59
C ALA A 21 -0.88 -13.95 -18.92
N ILE A 22 -0.96 -15.27 -19.12
CA ILE A 22 -1.53 -15.89 -20.32
C ILE A 22 -2.74 -16.73 -19.90
N THR A 23 -3.87 -16.55 -20.59
CA THR A 23 -5.07 -17.38 -20.42
C THR A 23 -4.91 -18.73 -21.10
N ASP A 24 -5.75 -19.72 -20.75
CA ASP A 24 -5.73 -21.04 -21.42
C ASP A 24 -6.02 -20.95 -22.92
N THR A 25 -6.66 -19.87 -23.36
CA THR A 25 -6.95 -19.55 -24.76
C THR A 25 -5.80 -18.81 -25.47
N GLY A 26 -4.65 -18.63 -24.81
CA GLY A 26 -3.46 -17.97 -25.36
C GLY A 26 -3.52 -16.44 -25.39
N LYS A 27 -4.44 -15.80 -24.65
CA LYS A 27 -4.56 -14.34 -24.63
C LYS A 27 -3.74 -13.72 -23.50
N TYR A 28 -3.19 -12.55 -23.78
CA TYR A 28 -2.37 -11.78 -22.83
C TYR A 28 -3.24 -10.91 -21.93
N VAL A 29 -3.06 -11.04 -20.61
CA VAL A 29 -3.79 -10.27 -19.58
C VAL A 29 -2.86 -9.74 -18.50
N SER A 30 -3.31 -8.71 -17.79
CA SER A 30 -2.62 -8.18 -16.60
C SER A 30 -2.63 -9.20 -15.46
N MET A 31 -1.50 -9.38 -14.78
CA MET A 31 -1.44 -10.18 -13.54
C MET A 31 -2.08 -9.48 -12.33
N PHE A 32 -2.35 -8.17 -12.43
CA PHE A 32 -2.92 -7.38 -11.35
C PHE A 32 -4.45 -7.28 -11.42
N ALA A 33 -5.05 -7.05 -10.25
CA ALA A 33 -6.48 -6.79 -10.12
C ALA A 33 -6.88 -5.50 -10.90
N PRO A 34 -8.10 -5.45 -11.46
CA PRO A 34 -8.48 -4.43 -12.43
C PRO A 34 -8.77 -3.05 -11.83
N GLY A 35 -9.03 -2.96 -10.52
CA GLY A 35 -9.60 -1.78 -9.88
C GLY A 35 -8.75 -0.52 -10.03
N VAL A 36 -7.42 -0.64 -9.92
CA VAL A 36 -6.51 0.50 -10.11
C VAL A 36 -6.59 1.03 -11.54
N SER A 37 -6.56 0.14 -12.53
CA SER A 37 -6.62 0.50 -13.95
C SER A 37 -7.92 1.23 -14.29
N PHE A 38 -9.06 0.78 -13.76
CA PHE A 38 -10.36 1.44 -13.96
C PHE A 38 -10.44 2.80 -13.25
N LEU A 39 -9.95 2.90 -12.02
CA LEU A 39 -9.92 4.17 -11.28
C LEU A 39 -9.00 5.21 -11.94
N ALA A 40 -7.98 4.76 -12.68
CA ALA A 40 -7.04 5.62 -13.36
C ALA A 40 -7.53 6.20 -14.71
N ILE A 41 -8.63 5.66 -15.26
CA ILE A 41 -9.16 6.05 -16.58
C ILE A 41 -9.38 7.57 -16.72
N PRO A 42 -10.05 8.26 -15.76
CA PRO A 42 -10.29 9.70 -15.89
C PRO A 42 -8.97 10.50 -15.96
N GLY A 43 -7.97 10.09 -15.17
CA GLY A 43 -6.64 10.72 -15.18
C GLY A 43 -5.89 10.48 -16.49
N TYR A 44 -5.97 9.27 -17.03
CA TYR A 44 -5.40 8.95 -18.35
C TYR A 44 -6.02 9.82 -19.45
N LEU A 45 -7.36 9.91 -19.51
CA LEU A 45 -8.06 10.70 -20.54
C LEU A 45 -7.72 12.19 -20.44
N LEU A 46 -7.67 12.74 -19.23
CA LEU A 46 -7.28 14.13 -19.01
C LEU A 46 -5.82 14.37 -19.40
N GLY A 47 -4.90 13.49 -19.00
CA GLY A 47 -3.50 13.57 -19.37
C GLY A 47 -3.30 13.47 -20.88
N LYS A 48 -4.05 12.58 -21.55
CA LYS A 48 -4.03 12.41 -23.01
C LYS A 48 -4.45 13.70 -23.73
N TYR A 49 -5.48 14.39 -23.24
CA TYR A 49 -5.92 15.67 -23.81
C TYR A 49 -4.79 16.72 -23.84
N PHE A 50 -3.90 16.71 -22.84
CA PHE A 50 -2.75 17.61 -22.77
C PHE A 50 -1.43 17.00 -23.30
N GLY A 51 -1.46 15.81 -23.92
CA GLY A 51 -0.24 15.13 -24.41
C GLY A 51 0.68 14.57 -23.32
N ILE A 52 0.20 14.48 -22.07
CA ILE A 52 0.94 14.01 -20.88
C ILE A 52 0.20 12.89 -20.15
N ALA A 53 -0.26 11.88 -20.90
CA ALA A 53 -1.11 10.79 -20.41
C ALA A 53 -0.56 10.10 -19.16
N GLN A 54 0.75 9.78 -19.12
CA GLN A 54 1.39 9.14 -17.97
C GLN A 54 1.27 10.01 -16.70
N VAL A 55 1.50 11.31 -16.80
CA VAL A 55 1.38 12.24 -15.67
C VAL A 55 -0.06 12.26 -15.16
N GLY A 56 -1.04 12.33 -16.08
CA GLY A 56 -2.46 12.29 -15.73
C GLY A 56 -2.87 10.98 -15.04
N THR A 57 -2.38 9.83 -15.51
CA THR A 57 -2.60 8.52 -14.87
C THR A 57 -2.03 8.47 -13.45
N TYR A 58 -0.80 8.95 -13.26
CA TYR A 58 -0.11 8.90 -11.96
C TYR A 58 -0.69 9.92 -10.97
N LEU A 59 -1.24 11.04 -11.47
CA LEU A 59 -1.92 12.04 -10.66
C LEU A 59 -3.09 11.46 -9.85
N VAL A 60 -3.79 10.45 -10.38
CA VAL A 60 -4.88 9.77 -9.64
C VAL A 60 -4.36 9.16 -8.33
N ILE A 61 -3.20 8.51 -8.36
CA ILE A 61 -2.57 7.94 -7.16
C ILE A 61 -2.15 9.04 -6.18
N ALA A 62 -1.59 10.14 -6.69
CA ALA A 62 -1.23 11.29 -5.87
C ALA A 62 -2.44 11.94 -5.19
N ILE A 63 -3.60 12.01 -5.87
CA ILE A 63 -4.85 12.48 -5.26
C ILE A 63 -5.26 11.60 -4.08
N PHE A 64 -5.23 10.27 -4.24
CA PHE A 64 -5.50 9.36 -3.12
C PHE A 64 -4.50 9.54 -1.98
N ALA A 65 -3.21 9.73 -2.27
CA ALA A 65 -2.19 10.01 -1.27
C ALA A 65 -2.53 11.30 -0.47
N LEU A 66 -2.98 12.37 -1.13
CA LEU A 66 -3.41 13.61 -0.47
C LEU A 66 -4.67 13.41 0.38
N LEU A 67 -5.66 12.67 -0.12
CA LEU A 67 -6.86 12.33 0.64
C LEU A 67 -6.53 11.51 1.89
N ASN A 68 -5.54 10.62 1.81
CA ASN A 68 -5.07 9.83 2.95
C ASN A 68 -4.48 10.72 4.05
N ILE A 69 -3.75 11.80 3.73
CA ILE A 69 -3.26 12.78 4.71
C ILE A 69 -4.43 13.37 5.51
N LEU A 70 -5.47 13.79 4.78
CA LEU A 70 -6.66 14.40 5.39
C LEU A 70 -7.41 13.41 6.28
N LEU A 71 -7.50 12.14 5.87
CA LEU A 71 -8.15 11.10 6.65
C LEU A 71 -7.34 10.70 7.90
N VAL A 72 -6.01 10.54 7.78
CA VAL A 72 -5.13 10.32 8.95
C VAL A 72 -5.34 11.44 9.97
N ARG A 73 -5.32 12.70 9.51
CA ARG A 73 -5.59 13.86 10.36
C ARG A 73 -6.99 13.81 10.99
N ALA A 74 -8.02 13.56 10.20
CA ALA A 74 -9.41 13.58 10.66
C ALA A 74 -9.68 12.48 11.69
N ILE A 75 -9.16 11.27 11.48
CA ILE A 75 -9.28 10.15 12.40
C ILE A 75 -8.51 10.45 13.69
N ALA A 76 -7.27 10.96 13.58
CA ALA A 76 -6.48 11.31 14.76
C ALA A 76 -7.20 12.34 15.65
N ILE A 77 -7.77 13.40 15.07
CA ILE A 77 -8.55 14.40 15.82
C ILE A 77 -9.76 13.75 16.49
N LYS A 78 -10.48 12.86 15.80
CA LYS A 78 -11.63 12.13 16.36
C LYS A 78 -11.25 11.20 17.51
N LEU A 79 -10.02 10.72 17.53
CA LEU A 79 -9.46 9.93 18.64
C LEU A 79 -8.81 10.80 19.73
N GLY A 80 -8.95 12.12 19.66
CA GLY A 80 -8.49 13.06 20.70
C GLY A 80 -7.12 13.67 20.46
N ALA A 81 -6.54 13.54 19.26
CA ALA A 81 -5.29 14.23 18.92
C ALA A 81 -5.49 15.75 18.79
N HIS A 82 -4.48 16.51 19.19
CA HIS A 82 -4.41 17.94 18.93
C HIS A 82 -4.32 18.22 17.42
N PRO A 83 -5.02 19.23 16.88
CA PRO A 83 -5.05 19.49 15.44
C PRO A 83 -3.66 19.64 14.79
N LEU A 84 -2.73 20.34 15.45
CA LEU A 84 -1.34 20.48 14.95
C LEU A 84 -0.56 19.14 14.97
N ALA A 85 -0.81 18.30 15.98
CA ALA A 85 -0.19 16.97 16.03
C ALA A 85 -0.79 16.04 14.97
N ALA A 86 -2.08 16.18 14.67
CA ALA A 86 -2.75 15.47 13.59
C ALA A 86 -2.22 15.88 12.21
N ASN A 87 -1.91 17.17 12.00
CA ASN A 87 -1.21 17.63 10.79
C ASN A 87 0.17 16.95 10.67
N LEU A 88 0.94 16.93 11.76
CA LEU A 88 2.24 16.26 11.79
C LEU A 88 2.14 14.74 11.53
N GLY A 89 1.09 14.07 12.01
CA GLY A 89 0.83 12.67 11.69
C GLY A 89 0.55 12.45 10.20
N GLY A 90 -0.28 13.31 9.59
CA GLY A 90 -0.52 13.26 8.14
C GLY A 90 0.74 13.54 7.31
N LEU A 91 1.54 14.54 7.69
CA LEU A 91 2.82 14.83 7.05
C LEU A 91 3.83 13.69 7.21
N ALA A 92 3.91 13.10 8.40
CA ALA A 92 4.76 11.95 8.64
C ALA A 92 4.38 10.78 7.74
N PHE A 93 3.09 10.45 7.62
CA PHE A 93 2.62 9.41 6.71
C PHE A 93 3.05 9.70 5.26
N ALA A 94 2.77 10.92 4.77
CA ALA A 94 2.99 11.24 3.36
C ALA A 94 4.45 11.36 2.96
N PHE A 95 5.31 11.88 3.84
CA PHE A 95 6.68 12.27 3.47
C PHE A 95 7.75 11.50 4.22
N ALA A 96 7.44 10.96 5.40
CA ALA A 96 8.40 10.26 6.25
C ALA A 96 8.19 8.74 6.27
N THR A 97 7.43 8.20 5.31
CA THR A 97 7.26 6.75 5.09
C THR A 97 7.37 6.41 3.61
N PRO A 98 7.56 5.12 3.24
CA PRO A 98 7.59 4.67 1.84
C PRO A 98 6.37 5.09 1.02
N ALA A 99 5.26 5.45 1.67
CA ALA A 99 4.09 6.02 1.00
C ALA A 99 4.46 7.17 0.04
N PHE A 100 5.52 7.95 0.32
CA PHE A 100 5.96 9.01 -0.58
C PHE A 100 6.46 8.47 -1.93
N ALA A 101 7.35 7.48 -1.90
CA ALA A 101 7.89 6.85 -3.10
C ALA A 101 6.75 6.28 -3.96
N TYR A 102 5.78 5.64 -3.32
CA TYR A 102 4.62 5.04 -3.97
C TYR A 102 3.49 6.04 -4.31
N ALA A 103 3.57 7.29 -3.88
CA ALA A 103 2.68 8.36 -4.36
C ALA A 103 3.10 8.85 -5.77
N THR A 104 4.36 8.60 -6.15
CA THR A 104 4.94 8.96 -7.45
C THR A 104 5.00 7.79 -8.44
N ALA A 105 4.42 6.66 -8.08
CA ALA A 105 4.43 5.43 -8.87
C ALA A 105 3.02 4.87 -9.00
N PHE A 106 2.75 4.16 -10.09
CA PHE A 106 1.44 3.61 -10.37
C PHE A 106 1.22 2.26 -9.64
N TYR A 107 0.79 2.33 -8.37
CA TYR A 107 0.52 1.18 -7.52
C TYR A 107 -0.81 1.31 -6.76
N GLN A 108 -1.36 0.16 -6.34
CA GLN A 108 -2.64 0.06 -5.61
C GLN A 108 -2.63 0.63 -4.18
N HIS A 109 -1.45 0.76 -3.56
CA HIS A 109 -1.35 0.89 -2.10
C HIS A 109 -2.09 2.12 -1.52
N HIS A 110 -2.05 3.26 -2.20
CA HIS A 110 -2.76 4.47 -1.73
C HIS A 110 -4.28 4.35 -1.81
N ILE A 111 -4.79 3.61 -2.79
CA ILE A 111 -6.24 3.34 -2.92
C ILE A 111 -6.68 2.39 -1.81
N THR A 112 -5.90 1.34 -1.52
CA THR A 112 -6.13 0.46 -0.37
C THR A 112 -6.18 1.24 0.95
N VAL A 113 -5.18 2.11 1.19
CA VAL A 113 -5.13 2.95 2.39
C VAL A 113 -6.36 3.85 2.48
N PHE A 114 -6.77 4.45 1.36
CA PHE A 114 -7.96 5.30 1.32
C PHE A 114 -9.22 4.55 1.73
N LEU A 115 -9.44 3.35 1.18
CA LEU A 115 -10.61 2.54 1.52
C LEU A 115 -10.60 2.14 3.01
N ILE A 116 -9.44 1.78 3.56
CA ILE A 116 -9.27 1.45 4.99
C ILE A 116 -9.56 2.68 5.87
N LEU A 117 -8.90 3.80 5.60
CA LEU A 117 -9.03 5.02 6.41
C LEU A 117 -10.43 5.61 6.32
N LEU A 118 -11.01 5.68 5.12
CA LEU A 118 -12.38 6.17 4.92
C LEU A 118 -13.38 5.30 5.67
N SER A 119 -13.20 3.98 5.62
CA SER A 119 -14.05 3.04 6.37
C SER A 119 -13.96 3.24 7.89
N ILE A 120 -12.75 3.39 8.43
CA ILE A 120 -12.54 3.70 9.85
C ILE A 120 -13.19 5.04 10.21
N TYR A 121 -13.01 6.06 9.38
CA TYR A 121 -13.57 7.38 9.61
C TYR A 121 -15.11 7.39 9.59
N ILE A 122 -15.73 6.69 8.64
CA ILE A 122 -17.19 6.50 8.58
C ILE A 122 -17.68 5.79 9.84
N LEU A 123 -17.01 4.71 10.25
CA LEU A 123 -17.37 3.98 11.46
C LEU A 123 -17.24 4.85 12.72
N LEU A 124 -16.23 5.72 12.79
CA LEU A 124 -16.07 6.67 13.89
C LEU A 124 -17.16 7.74 13.92
N ARG A 125 -17.62 8.19 12.77
CA ARG A 125 -18.53 9.35 12.66
C ARG A 125 -20.00 8.98 12.65
N TRP A 126 -20.35 7.86 12.05
CA TRP A 126 -21.74 7.48 11.78
C TRP A 126 -22.01 6.01 12.13
N SER A 127 -23.26 5.73 12.51
CA SER A 127 -23.74 4.39 12.87
C SER A 127 -25.07 4.04 12.21
N ASN A 128 -25.47 4.79 11.17
CA ASN A 128 -26.70 4.57 10.43
C ASN A 128 -26.53 3.46 9.36
N TRP A 129 -27.64 3.04 8.76
CA TRP A 129 -27.65 1.98 7.75
C TRP A 129 -26.86 2.36 6.50
N LEU A 130 -26.90 3.63 6.06
CA LEU A 130 -26.16 4.09 4.89
C LEU A 130 -24.65 4.02 5.10
N ALA A 131 -24.16 4.38 6.29
CA ALA A 131 -22.78 4.19 6.67
C ALA A 131 -22.38 2.71 6.59
N LEU A 132 -23.19 1.81 7.14
CA LEU A 132 -22.93 0.36 7.06
C LEU A 132 -22.92 -0.14 5.60
N SER A 133 -23.87 0.28 4.77
CA SER A 133 -23.88 -0.05 3.34
C SER A 133 -22.60 0.43 2.64
N LEU A 134 -22.12 1.64 2.91
CA LEU A 134 -20.86 2.13 2.34
C LEU A 134 -19.66 1.29 2.79
N ILE A 135 -19.60 0.86 4.06
CA ILE A 135 -18.53 -0.02 4.54
C ILE A 135 -18.53 -1.34 3.77
N TRP A 136 -19.70 -1.96 3.60
CA TRP A 136 -19.81 -3.21 2.85
C TRP A 136 -19.42 -3.06 1.39
N PHE A 137 -19.84 -1.96 0.76
CA PHE A 137 -19.40 -1.61 -0.59
C PHE A 137 -17.88 -1.46 -0.67
N PHE A 138 -17.23 -0.77 0.26
CA PHE A 138 -15.77 -0.62 0.27
C PHE A 138 -15.03 -1.93 0.56
N CYS A 139 -15.51 -2.76 1.48
CA CYS A 139 -14.96 -4.10 1.71
C CYS A 139 -14.94 -4.92 0.42
N ALA A 140 -16.05 -4.93 -0.31
CA ALA A 140 -16.15 -5.67 -1.56
C ALA A 140 -15.35 -5.03 -2.71
N LEU A 141 -15.42 -3.71 -2.88
CA LEU A 141 -14.64 -2.97 -3.90
C LEU A 141 -13.13 -3.15 -3.70
N SER A 142 -12.67 -3.25 -2.45
CA SER A 142 -11.24 -3.38 -2.16
C SER A 142 -10.61 -4.63 -2.77
N ILE A 143 -11.36 -5.72 -2.95
CA ILE A 143 -10.89 -6.95 -3.58
C ILE A 143 -10.53 -6.69 -5.05
N ALA A 144 -11.34 -5.90 -5.75
CA ALA A 144 -11.05 -5.52 -7.13
C ALA A 144 -9.83 -4.60 -7.25
N VAL A 145 -9.49 -3.85 -6.19
CA VAL A 145 -8.29 -3.01 -6.14
C VAL A 145 -7.03 -3.87 -5.92
N ASP A 146 -7.10 -4.81 -4.99
CA ASP A 146 -6.04 -5.78 -4.74
C ASP A 146 -6.58 -7.00 -3.97
N ASN A 147 -6.23 -8.21 -4.37
CA ASN A 147 -6.79 -9.43 -3.79
C ASN A 147 -6.51 -9.56 -2.27
N PRO A 148 -5.30 -9.24 -1.75
CA PRO A 148 -5.01 -9.29 -0.31
C PRO A 148 -5.85 -8.33 0.53
N ASN A 149 -6.48 -7.31 -0.08
CA ASN A 149 -7.32 -6.36 0.65
C ASN A 149 -8.52 -7.05 1.32
N PHE A 150 -8.95 -8.22 0.83
CA PHE A 150 -9.93 -9.06 1.52
C PHE A 150 -9.57 -9.26 2.99
N PHE A 151 -8.31 -9.63 3.26
CA PHE A 151 -7.82 -9.82 4.63
C PHE A 151 -7.65 -8.49 5.36
N LEU A 152 -7.13 -7.46 4.69
CA LEU A 152 -6.87 -6.16 5.33
C LEU A 152 -8.14 -5.45 5.81
N LEU A 153 -9.24 -5.55 5.04
CA LEU A 153 -10.54 -4.99 5.43
C LEU A 153 -11.39 -5.97 6.27
N PHE A 154 -10.93 -7.21 6.48
CA PHE A 154 -11.67 -8.20 7.27
C PHE A 154 -11.99 -7.71 8.70
N PRO A 155 -11.06 -7.08 9.47
CA PRO A 155 -11.38 -6.52 10.78
C PRO A 155 -12.46 -5.43 10.72
N ILE A 156 -12.47 -4.63 9.65
CA ILE A 156 -13.47 -3.58 9.42
C ILE A 156 -14.84 -4.23 9.19
N GLY A 157 -14.89 -5.29 8.37
CA GLY A 157 -16.10 -6.08 8.14
C GLY A 157 -16.64 -6.69 9.44
N ILE A 158 -15.80 -7.32 10.25
CA ILE A 158 -16.19 -7.85 11.57
C ILE A 158 -16.74 -6.72 12.45
N PHE A 159 -16.02 -5.60 12.53
CA PHE A 159 -16.44 -4.47 13.36
C PHE A 159 -17.79 -3.90 12.90
N ALA A 160 -18.02 -3.76 11.60
CA ALA A 160 -19.30 -3.35 11.04
C ALA A 160 -20.40 -4.36 11.35
N PHE A 161 -20.11 -5.66 11.25
CA PHE A 161 -21.04 -6.74 11.57
C PHE A 161 -21.50 -6.70 13.03
N THR A 162 -20.61 -6.36 13.98
CA THR A 162 -20.99 -6.19 15.39
C THR A 162 -22.08 -5.14 15.61
N ARG A 163 -22.28 -4.19 14.68
CA ARG A 163 -23.34 -3.17 14.77
C ARG A 163 -24.72 -3.67 14.31
N ILE A 164 -24.74 -4.74 13.53
CA ILE A 164 -25.94 -5.43 13.04
C ILE A 164 -26.51 -6.35 14.12
N ILE A 165 -25.65 -6.87 15.00
CA ILE A 165 -26.00 -7.80 16.07
C ILE A 165 -26.23 -7.06 17.39
N ASN A 166 -27.32 -7.38 18.08
CA ASN A 166 -27.54 -7.07 19.48
C ASN A 166 -27.39 -8.35 20.30
N ALA A 167 -26.29 -8.50 21.01
CA ALA A 167 -26.08 -9.62 21.94
C ALA A 167 -26.61 -9.23 23.33
N LYS A 168 -27.52 -10.04 23.89
CA LYS A 168 -27.92 -9.97 25.30
C LYS A 168 -27.46 -11.23 26.01
N LYS A 169 -26.81 -11.08 27.15
CA LYS A 169 -26.45 -12.19 28.03
C LYS A 169 -27.70 -12.56 28.83
N ASP A 170 -28.16 -13.79 28.69
CA ASP A 170 -29.30 -14.34 29.44
C ASP A 170 -28.79 -15.50 30.30
N HIS A 171 -29.49 -15.85 31.39
CA HIS A 171 -29.02 -16.76 32.43
C HIS A 171 -28.69 -18.18 31.92
N GLY A 172 -27.49 -18.35 31.37
CA GLY A 172 -26.96 -19.61 30.80
C GLY A 172 -26.52 -19.54 29.33
N GLY A 173 -26.77 -18.43 28.62
CA GLY A 173 -26.46 -18.32 27.19
C GLY A 173 -26.33 -16.89 26.65
N ILE A 174 -25.96 -16.79 25.36
CA ILE A 174 -25.88 -15.50 24.64
C ILE A 174 -26.99 -15.50 23.59
N LEU A 175 -28.01 -14.65 23.77
CA LEU A 175 -29.06 -14.44 22.78
C LEU A 175 -28.60 -13.39 21.75
N LEU A 176 -28.48 -13.80 20.48
CA LEU A 176 -28.13 -12.91 19.37
C LEU A 176 -29.40 -12.46 18.63
N LYS A 177 -29.73 -11.17 18.70
CA LYS A 177 -30.81 -10.57 17.89
C LYS A 177 -30.21 -9.77 16.73
N PHE A 178 -30.63 -10.07 15.51
CA PHE A 178 -30.18 -9.36 14.31
C PHE A 178 -31.13 -8.20 13.97
N LYS A 179 -30.56 -7.07 13.53
CA LYS A 179 -31.34 -5.96 12.98
C LYS A 179 -31.63 -6.24 11.49
N PRO A 180 -32.90 -6.41 11.07
CA PRO A 180 -33.22 -6.73 9.67
C PRO A 180 -32.67 -5.71 8.68
N VAL A 181 -32.80 -4.41 8.98
CA VAL A 181 -32.25 -3.32 8.17
C VAL A 181 -30.73 -3.43 8.03
N GLY A 182 -30.04 -3.86 9.09
CA GLY A 182 -28.59 -4.06 9.06
C GLY A 182 -28.19 -5.21 8.13
N ILE A 183 -28.95 -6.30 8.09
CA ILE A 183 -28.70 -7.42 7.16
C ILE A 183 -28.87 -6.96 5.70
N LEU A 184 -29.91 -6.17 5.41
CA LEU A 184 -30.13 -5.64 4.05
C LEU A 184 -28.96 -4.81 3.52
N THR A 185 -28.16 -4.18 4.40
CA THR A 185 -26.98 -3.43 3.97
C THR A 185 -25.91 -4.30 3.31
N LEU A 186 -25.89 -5.61 3.56
CA LEU A 186 -24.94 -6.55 2.92
C LEU A 186 -25.19 -6.71 1.43
N LEU A 187 -26.43 -6.51 0.96
CA LEU A 187 -26.80 -6.66 -0.45
C LEU A 187 -26.02 -5.72 -1.37
N ILE A 188 -25.53 -4.59 -0.85
CA ILE A 188 -24.73 -3.64 -1.63
C ILE A 188 -23.38 -4.22 -2.08
N MET A 189 -22.87 -5.27 -1.41
CA MET A 189 -21.65 -5.96 -1.81
C MET A 189 -21.78 -6.62 -3.18
N VAL A 190 -23.00 -6.97 -3.58
CA VAL A 190 -23.27 -7.63 -4.86
C VAL A 190 -22.79 -6.76 -6.02
N ILE A 191 -22.92 -5.44 -5.96
CA ILE A 191 -22.54 -4.54 -7.06
C ILE A 191 -21.04 -4.66 -7.42
N PRO A 192 -20.09 -4.35 -6.51
CA PRO A 192 -18.67 -4.47 -6.82
C PRO A 192 -18.23 -5.91 -7.09
N ILE A 193 -18.82 -6.91 -6.40
CA ILE A 193 -18.49 -8.33 -6.63
C ILE A 193 -18.91 -8.74 -8.04
N SER A 194 -20.14 -8.43 -8.47
CA SER A 194 -20.63 -8.77 -9.80
C SER A 194 -19.79 -8.11 -10.91
N LEU A 195 -19.36 -6.85 -10.73
CA LEU A 195 -18.47 -6.18 -11.68
C LEU A 195 -17.09 -6.86 -11.75
N PHE A 196 -16.54 -7.26 -10.61
CA PHE A 196 -15.26 -7.98 -10.55
C PHE A 196 -15.34 -9.37 -11.20
N LEU A 197 -16.39 -10.14 -10.89
CA LEU A 197 -16.65 -11.44 -11.49
C LEU A 197 -16.89 -11.33 -13.01
N PHE A 198 -17.61 -10.30 -13.46
CA PHE A 198 -17.81 -10.01 -14.87
C PHE A 198 -16.48 -9.70 -15.58
N TYR A 199 -15.61 -8.91 -14.95
CA TYR A 199 -14.26 -8.66 -15.47
C TYR A 199 -13.48 -9.97 -15.60
N ASN A 200 -13.44 -10.80 -14.56
CA ASN A 200 -12.70 -12.08 -14.59
C ASN A 200 -13.24 -13.02 -15.68
N GLN A 201 -14.56 -13.12 -15.84
CA GLN A 201 -15.16 -13.90 -16.93
C GLN A 201 -14.71 -13.43 -18.32
N LYS A 202 -14.60 -12.12 -18.53
CA LYS A 202 -14.23 -11.54 -19.83
C LYS A 202 -12.72 -11.55 -20.07
N ALA A 203 -11.92 -11.26 -19.05
CA ALA A 203 -10.47 -11.17 -19.15
C ALA A 203 -9.82 -12.55 -19.00
N ASN A 204 -10.12 -13.26 -17.90
CA ASN A 204 -9.47 -14.50 -17.47
C ASN A 204 -10.18 -15.76 -17.96
N GLY A 205 -11.41 -15.65 -18.48
CA GLY A 205 -12.21 -16.75 -19.02
C GLY A 205 -13.11 -17.47 -18.01
N ASP A 206 -12.93 -17.20 -16.71
CA ASP A 206 -13.70 -17.79 -15.60
C ASP A 206 -13.95 -16.69 -14.53
N PRO A 207 -15.16 -16.54 -13.97
CA PRO A 207 -15.46 -15.49 -12.98
C PRO A 207 -14.64 -15.62 -11.69
N TRP A 208 -14.29 -16.85 -11.30
CA TRP A 208 -13.61 -17.17 -10.04
C TRP A 208 -12.10 -17.22 -10.17
N ARG A 209 -11.58 -17.21 -11.40
CA ARG A 209 -10.14 -17.26 -11.66
C ARG A 209 -9.51 -15.88 -11.49
N LEU A 210 -8.64 -15.77 -10.51
CA LEU A 210 -7.89 -14.55 -10.23
C LEU A 210 -6.70 -14.43 -11.19
N SER A 211 -6.35 -13.20 -11.58
CA SER A 211 -5.25 -12.97 -12.52
C SER A 211 -3.90 -13.52 -12.04
N GLY A 212 -3.67 -13.57 -10.73
CA GLY A 212 -2.44 -14.11 -10.14
C GLY A 212 -2.34 -15.64 -10.13
N THR A 213 -3.41 -16.38 -10.45
CA THR A 213 -3.36 -17.85 -10.59
C THR A 213 -3.13 -18.30 -12.03
N LEU A 214 -3.08 -17.36 -12.98
CA LEU A 214 -2.73 -17.62 -14.37
C LEU A 214 -1.23 -17.90 -14.52
N THR A 215 -0.88 -18.54 -15.63
CA THR A 215 0.52 -18.80 -15.98
C THR A 215 1.20 -17.47 -16.31
N GLY A 216 2.29 -17.16 -15.62
CA GLY A 216 3.07 -15.94 -15.84
C GLY A 216 3.90 -16.04 -17.12
N ALA A 217 3.96 -14.96 -17.89
CA ALA A 217 4.60 -14.93 -19.20
C ALA A 217 6.15 -14.84 -19.17
N LYS A 218 6.79 -15.08 -18.00
CA LYS A 218 8.27 -15.17 -17.90
C LYS A 218 8.85 -16.32 -18.75
N GLU A 219 7.99 -17.16 -19.32
CA GLU A 219 8.30 -18.34 -20.15
C GLU A 219 7.92 -18.14 -21.63
N VAL A 220 7.92 -16.93 -22.18
CA VAL A 220 7.67 -16.71 -23.62
C VAL A 220 9.02 -16.54 -24.34
N SER A 221 9.41 -17.56 -25.10
CA SER A 221 10.58 -17.56 -25.97
C SER A 221 10.40 -16.60 -27.15
N ALA A 222 11.50 -16.19 -27.76
CA ALA A 222 11.64 -15.21 -28.86
C ALA A 222 10.78 -15.46 -30.12
N ASN A 223 9.99 -16.54 -30.17
CA ASN A 223 9.11 -16.90 -31.29
C ASN A 223 7.61 -16.67 -31.02
N HIS A 224 7.24 -15.83 -30.05
CA HIS A 224 5.83 -15.48 -29.75
C HIS A 224 4.90 -16.66 -29.44
N LEU A 225 5.45 -17.82 -29.06
CA LEU A 225 4.72 -19.00 -28.67
C LEU A 225 4.98 -19.30 -27.18
N PRO A 226 3.97 -19.80 -26.44
CA PRO A 226 4.18 -20.28 -25.08
C PRO A 226 5.19 -21.44 -25.12
N VAL A 227 6.21 -21.43 -24.25
CA VAL A 227 7.23 -22.50 -24.16
C VAL A 227 6.64 -23.89 -23.86
N ASN A 228 5.35 -23.98 -23.53
CA ASN A 228 4.65 -25.26 -23.32
C ASN A 228 3.91 -25.79 -24.56
N ALA A 229 4.03 -25.17 -25.73
CA ALA A 229 3.52 -25.73 -26.98
C ALA A 229 4.63 -26.50 -27.70
N LYS A 230 4.76 -27.79 -27.36
CA LYS A 230 5.31 -28.89 -28.16
C LYS A 230 6.33 -28.48 -29.24
N ASN A 231 7.61 -28.41 -28.87
CA ASN A 231 8.69 -28.75 -29.80
C ASN A 231 9.34 -30.03 -29.28
N ASN A 232 8.83 -31.16 -29.76
CA ASN A 232 9.59 -32.41 -29.81
C ASN A 232 10.83 -32.13 -30.65
N ASP A 233 12.03 -32.41 -30.14
CA ASP A 233 13.17 -32.85 -30.97
C ASP A 233 14.42 -33.30 -30.18
N ASN A 234 14.43 -33.40 -28.84
CA ASN A 234 15.58 -33.96 -28.10
C ASN A 234 15.17 -34.85 -26.91
N PRO A 235 15.31 -36.20 -26.99
CA PRO A 235 14.82 -37.13 -25.97
C PRO A 235 15.69 -37.25 -24.70
N LYS A 236 16.60 -36.30 -24.44
CA LYS A 236 17.59 -36.42 -23.34
C LYS A 236 17.43 -35.40 -22.21
N ASP A 237 16.54 -34.42 -22.35
CA ASP A 237 16.19 -33.47 -21.29
C ASP A 237 14.91 -33.86 -20.52
N ASP A 238 14.27 -34.96 -20.94
CA ASP A 238 12.95 -35.43 -20.50
C ASP A 238 12.96 -36.20 -19.17
N GLU A 239 14.09 -36.44 -18.50
CA GLU A 239 14.07 -37.07 -17.16
C GLU A 239 14.29 -36.06 -16.03
N LYS A 240 14.97 -34.93 -16.27
CA LYS A 240 15.17 -33.89 -15.24
C LYS A 240 14.08 -32.82 -15.21
N ASN A 241 13.41 -32.56 -16.33
CA ASN A 241 12.34 -31.55 -16.41
C ASN A 241 10.94 -32.12 -16.12
N THR A 242 10.78 -33.44 -16.19
CA THR A 242 9.47 -34.11 -16.06
C THR A 242 9.05 -34.32 -14.60
N GLU A 243 10.00 -34.31 -13.66
CA GLU A 243 9.68 -34.28 -12.22
C GLU A 243 9.29 -32.88 -11.69
N ILE A 244 9.67 -31.80 -12.40
CA ILE A 244 9.35 -30.42 -11.98
C ILE A 244 7.99 -29.96 -12.53
N THR A 245 7.52 -30.53 -13.64
CA THR A 245 6.33 -30.06 -14.36
C THR A 245 5.02 -30.75 -13.98
N THR A 246 5.05 -31.83 -13.18
CA THR A 246 3.82 -32.57 -12.78
C THR A 246 3.25 -32.20 -11.40
N LYS A 247 3.78 -31.18 -10.73
CA LYS A 247 3.20 -30.66 -9.48
C LYS A 247 3.36 -29.15 -9.40
N ASN A 248 2.31 -28.42 -9.73
CA ASN A 248 1.80 -27.31 -8.92
C ASN A 248 0.75 -26.56 -9.75
N GLU A 249 -0.49 -27.05 -9.71
CA GLU A 249 -1.62 -26.12 -9.81
C GLU A 249 -1.38 -25.02 -8.77
N LYS A 250 -1.14 -23.77 -9.22
CA LYS A 250 -0.95 -22.63 -8.33
C LYS A 250 -2.28 -22.30 -7.66
N HIS A 251 -2.65 -23.08 -6.66
CA HIS A 251 -3.80 -22.77 -5.82
C HIS A 251 -3.56 -21.45 -5.09
N ALA A 252 -4.61 -20.62 -4.96
CA ALA A 252 -4.55 -19.34 -4.26
C ALA A 252 -4.01 -19.46 -2.81
N PHE A 253 -4.12 -20.65 -2.20
CA PHE A 253 -3.60 -20.95 -0.86
C PHE A 253 -2.09 -21.26 -0.83
N GLY A 254 -1.47 -21.66 -1.94
CA GLY A 254 -0.03 -21.95 -2.00
C GLY A 254 0.87 -20.71 -1.87
N PHE A 255 0.28 -19.52 -1.97
CA PHE A 255 0.96 -18.22 -1.79
C PHE A 255 1.29 -17.92 -0.33
N PHE A 256 0.56 -18.49 0.63
CA PHE A 256 0.73 -18.24 2.05
C PHE A 256 1.45 -19.40 2.73
N GLN A 257 2.67 -19.16 3.20
CA GLN A 257 3.52 -20.16 3.82
C GLN A 257 3.82 -19.75 5.26
N THR A 258 3.24 -20.44 6.23
CA THR A 258 3.44 -20.19 7.67
C THR A 258 4.92 -20.26 8.06
N ARG A 259 5.71 -21.13 7.41
CA ARG A 259 7.17 -21.23 7.59
C ARG A 259 7.92 -19.92 7.31
N ASN A 260 7.37 -19.04 6.45
CA ASN A 260 8.01 -17.78 6.10
C ASN A 260 7.74 -16.67 7.12
N LEU A 261 6.83 -16.89 8.08
CA LEU A 261 6.35 -15.85 9.01
C LEU A 261 7.50 -15.10 9.70
N PHE A 262 8.48 -15.81 10.27
CA PHE A 262 9.60 -15.18 10.96
C PHE A 262 10.52 -14.40 10.01
N ASN A 263 10.81 -14.95 8.82
CA ASN A 263 11.62 -14.29 7.82
C ASN A 263 10.93 -13.03 7.28
N GLY A 264 9.64 -13.13 6.94
CA GLY A 264 8.84 -11.98 6.52
C GLY A 264 8.77 -10.88 7.60
N PHE A 265 8.60 -11.27 8.86
CA PHE A 265 8.64 -10.31 9.97
C PHE A 265 10.01 -9.62 10.09
N TYR A 266 11.11 -10.38 9.97
CA TYR A 266 12.46 -9.81 9.94
C TYR A 266 12.63 -8.81 8.80
N ILE A 267 12.18 -9.16 7.58
CA ILE A 267 12.23 -8.30 6.39
C ILE A 267 11.48 -6.99 6.63
N TYR A 268 10.28 -7.04 7.20
CA TYR A 268 9.49 -5.84 7.36
C TYR A 268 9.92 -4.93 8.51
N ILE A 269 10.52 -5.48 9.57
CA ILE A 269 10.86 -4.69 10.75
C ILE A 269 12.33 -4.30 10.77
N ILE A 270 13.22 -5.26 10.53
CA ILE A 270 14.65 -5.15 10.86
C ILE A 270 15.53 -5.03 9.62
N SER A 271 15.19 -5.70 8.51
CA SER A 271 16.13 -5.85 7.40
C SER A 271 16.59 -4.50 6.82
N PRO A 272 17.85 -4.40 6.38
CA PRO A 272 18.40 -3.15 5.85
C PRO A 272 17.78 -2.71 4.52
N ASP A 273 17.16 -3.63 3.78
CA ASP A 273 16.63 -3.40 2.43
C ASP A 273 15.15 -3.03 2.41
N ARG A 274 14.37 -3.39 3.45
CA ARG A 274 12.92 -3.15 3.51
C ARG A 274 12.42 -2.63 4.87
N GLY A 275 13.18 -2.87 5.94
CA GLY A 275 12.73 -2.75 7.31
C GLY A 275 12.31 -1.35 7.77
N ILE A 276 11.31 -1.30 8.65
CA ILE A 276 10.83 -0.08 9.31
C ILE A 276 11.97 0.70 9.97
N LEU A 277 12.93 0.01 10.61
CA LEU A 277 14.03 0.67 11.32
C LEU A 277 14.90 1.54 10.40
N TRP A 278 15.03 1.16 9.13
CA TRP A 278 15.91 1.82 8.18
C TRP A 278 15.19 2.85 7.33
N PHE A 279 13.96 2.54 6.88
CA PHE A 279 13.23 3.40 5.95
C PHE A 279 12.27 4.37 6.62
N THR A 280 11.72 4.02 7.79
CA THR A 280 10.64 4.80 8.42
C THR A 280 10.58 4.61 9.94
N PRO A 281 11.68 4.78 10.70
CA PRO A 281 11.66 4.59 12.16
C PRO A 281 10.66 5.51 12.88
N ILE A 282 10.25 6.61 12.24
CA ILE A 282 9.27 7.57 12.75
C ILE A 282 7.92 6.93 13.13
N VAL A 283 7.49 5.87 12.44
CA VAL A 283 6.18 5.24 12.74
C VAL A 283 6.14 4.50 14.08
N LEU A 284 7.30 4.21 14.67
CA LEU A 284 7.39 3.51 15.96
C LEU A 284 6.82 4.33 17.13
N PHE A 285 6.86 5.66 17.04
CA PHE A 285 6.14 6.53 18.00
C PHE A 285 4.62 6.27 17.97
N GLY A 286 4.10 5.80 16.84
CA GLY A 286 2.71 5.45 16.67
C GLY A 286 2.24 4.33 17.58
N ILE A 287 3.09 3.33 17.83
CA ILE A 287 2.79 2.20 18.72
C ILE A 287 2.47 2.73 20.13
N TRP A 288 3.34 3.58 20.66
CA TRP A 288 3.14 4.21 21.97
C TRP A 288 1.88 5.07 22.03
N GLY A 289 1.59 5.84 20.97
CA GLY A 289 0.39 6.66 20.92
C GLY A 289 -0.92 5.87 20.92
N LEU A 290 -0.94 4.70 20.27
CA LEU A 290 -2.07 3.76 20.33
C LEU A 290 -2.22 3.15 21.73
N ILE A 291 -1.11 2.74 22.37
CA ILE A 291 -1.12 2.21 23.75
C ILE A 291 -1.68 3.23 24.74
N ILE A 292 -1.26 4.51 24.65
CA ILE A 292 -1.72 5.57 25.56
C ILE A 292 -3.23 5.81 25.45
N THR A 293 -3.78 5.71 24.23
CA THR A 293 -5.18 6.03 23.93
C THR A 293 -6.12 4.82 24.08
N CYS A 294 -5.57 3.61 24.24
CA CYS A 294 -6.34 2.36 24.27
C CYS A 294 -7.43 2.35 25.36
N ARG A 295 -7.19 3.00 26.51
CA ARG A 295 -8.16 3.06 27.61
C ARG A 295 -9.37 3.93 27.30
N ARG A 296 -9.23 4.95 26.44
CA ARG A 296 -10.28 5.93 26.12
C ARG A 296 -11.10 5.53 24.88
N HIS A 297 -10.44 4.96 23.88
CA HIS A 297 -11.06 4.60 22.60
C HIS A 297 -10.83 3.13 22.22
N GLN A 298 -10.92 2.23 23.21
CA GLN A 298 -10.54 0.81 23.11
C GLN A 298 -11.06 0.11 21.84
N LYS A 299 -12.34 0.26 21.52
CA LYS A 299 -12.96 -0.40 20.36
C LYS A 299 -12.26 -0.04 19.04
N TYR A 300 -11.93 1.22 18.84
CA TYR A 300 -11.31 1.71 17.61
C TYR A 300 -9.80 1.49 17.59
N VAL A 301 -9.14 1.57 18.75
CA VAL A 301 -7.72 1.20 18.87
C VAL A 301 -7.55 -0.28 18.57
N ASN A 302 -8.43 -1.15 19.09
CA ASN A 302 -8.40 -2.59 18.78
C ASN A 302 -8.61 -2.86 17.28
N LEU A 303 -9.54 -2.15 16.63
CA LEU A 303 -9.73 -2.25 15.19
C LEU A 303 -8.45 -1.87 14.42
N ILE A 304 -7.85 -0.71 14.75
CA ILE A 304 -6.61 -0.24 14.13
C ILE A 304 -5.48 -1.26 14.32
N THR A 305 -5.29 -1.75 15.55
CA THR A 305 -4.27 -2.75 15.87
C THR A 305 -4.52 -4.07 15.15
N ALA A 306 -5.77 -4.51 15.03
CA ALA A 306 -6.13 -5.72 14.29
C ALA A 306 -5.77 -5.61 12.80
N ILE A 307 -6.03 -4.47 12.17
CA ILE A 307 -5.66 -4.23 10.77
C ILE A 307 -4.13 -4.22 10.60
N ILE A 308 -3.40 -3.55 11.50
CA ILE A 308 -1.92 -3.56 11.49
C ILE A 308 -1.39 -4.99 11.64
N GLY A 309 -1.94 -5.75 12.59
CA GLY A 309 -1.54 -7.13 12.87
C GLY A 309 -1.81 -8.06 11.70
N ILE A 310 -2.99 -7.99 11.10
CA ILE A 310 -3.32 -8.79 9.89
C ILE A 310 -2.43 -8.38 8.72
N ASN A 311 -2.18 -7.09 8.51
CA ASN A 311 -1.32 -6.65 7.42
C ASN A 311 0.09 -7.25 7.53
N ILE A 312 0.70 -7.16 8.72
CA ILE A 312 2.01 -7.75 8.97
C ILE A 312 1.97 -9.27 8.82
N LEU A 313 0.97 -9.94 9.39
CA LEU A 313 0.85 -11.40 9.37
C LEU A 313 0.71 -11.95 7.95
N VAL A 314 -0.26 -11.42 7.19
CA VAL A 314 -0.58 -11.86 5.82
C VAL A 314 0.63 -11.70 4.92
N TYR A 315 1.27 -10.53 4.94
CA TYR A 315 2.41 -10.27 4.08
C TYR A 315 3.71 -10.95 4.56
N SER A 316 3.81 -11.30 5.84
CA SER A 316 4.97 -12.07 6.34
C SER A 316 4.90 -13.54 5.92
N MET A 317 3.70 -14.05 5.67
CA MET A 317 3.47 -15.38 5.11
C MET A 317 3.53 -15.39 3.58
N TRP A 318 3.65 -14.23 2.93
CA TRP A 318 3.67 -14.13 1.47
C TRP A 318 4.91 -14.82 0.89
N GLY A 319 4.76 -15.50 -0.24
CA GLY A 319 5.88 -16.20 -0.91
C GLY A 319 7.02 -15.28 -1.34
N ASP A 320 6.73 -14.01 -1.60
CA ASP A 320 7.70 -12.94 -1.88
C ASP A 320 7.53 -11.77 -0.90
N PRO A 321 8.11 -11.87 0.32
CA PRO A 321 8.00 -10.81 1.32
C PRO A 321 8.72 -9.50 0.94
N TYR A 322 9.57 -9.52 -0.09
CA TYR A 322 10.26 -8.32 -0.57
C TYR A 322 9.38 -7.45 -1.45
N GLY A 323 8.39 -8.09 -2.11
CA GLY A 323 7.58 -7.49 -3.16
C GLY A 323 8.42 -7.20 -4.41
N GLY A 324 9.31 -8.12 -4.77
CA GLY A 324 10.28 -7.94 -5.84
C GLY A 324 11.14 -6.68 -5.64
N TRP A 325 11.33 -5.94 -6.72
CA TRP A 325 12.08 -4.69 -6.70
C TRP A 325 11.20 -3.59 -6.13
N ALA A 326 11.55 -3.14 -4.92
CA ALA A 326 10.72 -2.24 -4.11
C ALA A 326 11.59 -1.30 -3.27
N PHE A 327 11.02 -0.17 -2.83
CA PHE A 327 11.67 0.79 -1.96
C PHE A 327 11.02 0.74 -0.57
N GLY A 328 11.74 0.22 0.42
CA GLY A 328 11.16 -0.10 1.72
C GLY A 328 10.04 -1.15 1.61
N SER A 329 9.39 -1.47 2.73
CA SER A 329 8.28 -2.42 2.69
C SER A 329 6.96 -1.80 2.21
N ARG A 330 6.74 -1.81 0.89
CA ARG A 330 5.53 -1.26 0.25
C ARG A 330 4.22 -1.88 0.75
N TYR A 331 4.26 -3.15 1.14
CA TYR A 331 3.11 -3.86 1.70
C TYR A 331 2.65 -3.30 3.04
N LEU A 332 3.53 -2.62 3.79
CA LEU A 332 3.19 -2.02 5.08
C LEU A 332 2.65 -0.58 4.99
N ILE A 333 2.49 0.00 3.80
CA ILE A 333 1.92 1.35 3.65
C ILE A 333 0.56 1.53 4.38
N PRO A 334 -0.39 0.57 4.34
CA PRO A 334 -1.59 0.64 5.18
C PRO A 334 -1.28 0.73 6.68
N SER A 335 -0.34 -0.08 7.18
CA SER A 335 0.07 -0.04 8.58
C SER A 335 0.75 1.28 8.95
N TYR A 336 1.52 1.87 8.04
CA TYR A 336 2.16 3.17 8.26
C TYR A 336 1.13 4.29 8.46
N ALA A 337 0.08 4.34 7.63
CA ALA A 337 -1.00 5.30 7.79
C ALA A 337 -1.66 5.19 9.17
N LEU A 338 -1.94 3.95 9.59
CA LEU A 338 -2.56 3.65 10.87
C LEU A 338 -1.65 3.96 12.07
N LEU A 339 -0.36 3.67 11.98
CA LEU A 339 0.63 4.05 13.00
C LEU A 339 0.80 5.58 13.06
N CYS A 340 0.71 6.29 11.95
CA CYS A 340 0.77 7.75 11.92
C CYS A 340 -0.44 8.43 12.62
N ILE A 341 -1.60 7.76 12.69
CA ILE A 341 -2.70 8.18 13.57
C ILE A 341 -2.27 8.08 15.04
N GLY A 342 -1.65 6.95 15.42
CA GLY A 342 -1.02 6.78 16.73
C GLY A 342 0.03 7.84 17.03
N LEU A 343 0.86 8.18 16.04
CA LEU A 343 1.94 9.15 16.19
C LEU A 343 1.40 10.54 16.53
N ALA A 344 0.29 10.95 15.91
CA ALA A 344 -0.40 12.18 16.26
C ALA A 344 -0.91 12.18 17.73
N LEU A 345 -1.40 11.05 18.22
CA LEU A 345 -1.82 10.88 19.61
C LEU A 345 -0.63 10.96 20.57
N PHE A 346 0.50 10.34 20.21
CA PHE A 346 1.76 10.42 20.95
C PHE A 346 2.24 11.88 21.08
N LEU A 347 2.34 12.61 19.97
CA LEU A 347 2.75 14.01 19.98
C LEU A 347 1.78 14.89 20.77
N THR A 348 0.49 14.58 20.74
CA THR A 348 -0.51 15.29 21.55
C THR A 348 -0.23 15.16 23.04
N LYS A 349 0.10 13.94 23.50
CA LYS A 349 0.42 13.67 24.90
C LYS A 349 1.71 14.34 25.35
N PHE A 350 2.73 14.33 24.49
CA PHE A 350 4.08 14.81 24.83
C PHE A 350 4.41 16.21 24.31
N LYS A 351 3.43 16.98 23.83
CA LYS A 351 3.62 18.31 23.23
C LYS A 351 4.41 19.33 24.07
N LYS A 352 4.49 19.16 25.39
CA LYS A 352 5.26 20.06 26.27
C LYS A 352 6.68 19.57 26.57
N ARG A 353 7.04 18.34 26.21
CA ARG A 353 8.36 17.74 26.48
C ARG A 353 9.32 18.08 25.35
N GLY A 354 10.10 19.16 25.51
CA GLY A 354 11.01 19.65 24.46
C GLY A 354 11.98 18.60 23.92
N LEU A 355 12.58 17.78 24.79
CA LEU A 355 13.49 16.70 24.39
C LEU A 355 12.80 15.65 23.49
N VAL A 356 11.56 15.26 23.83
CA VAL A 356 10.79 14.29 23.02
C VAL A 356 10.51 14.86 21.63
N LEU A 357 10.16 16.15 21.54
CA LEU A 357 9.92 16.81 20.25
C LEU A 357 11.20 16.95 19.42
N ALA A 358 12.35 17.18 20.07
CA ALA A 358 13.64 17.25 19.38
C ALA A 358 14.04 15.87 18.82
N ILE A 359 13.93 14.80 19.62
CA ILE A 359 14.17 13.42 19.17
C ILE A 359 13.22 13.06 18.02
N PHE A 360 11.93 13.38 18.16
CA PHE A 360 10.95 13.19 17.10
C PHE A 360 11.38 13.91 15.80
N PHE A 361 11.82 15.18 15.91
CA PHE A 361 12.23 15.96 14.75
C PHE A 361 13.45 15.36 14.04
N ILE A 362 14.45 14.89 14.78
CA ILE A 362 15.64 14.23 14.21
C ILE A 362 15.23 12.96 13.44
N ILE A 363 14.38 12.13 14.05
CA ILE A 363 13.92 10.88 13.42
C ILE A 363 13.01 11.17 12.22
N PHE A 364 12.18 12.21 12.29
CA PHE A 364 11.37 12.69 11.17
C PHE A 364 12.26 13.19 10.04
N ALA A 365 13.30 13.97 10.35
CA ALA A 365 14.23 14.50 9.36
C ALA A 365 14.94 13.37 8.61
N TYR A 366 15.46 12.38 9.34
CA TYR A 366 16.03 11.17 8.75
C TYR A 366 15.03 10.41 7.87
N SER A 367 13.85 10.09 8.40
CA SER A 367 12.86 9.29 7.67
C SER A 367 12.34 10.02 6.43
N SER A 368 12.10 11.34 6.52
CA SER A 368 11.68 12.14 5.37
C SER A 368 12.77 12.29 4.31
N TRP A 369 14.04 12.40 4.72
CA TRP A 369 15.17 12.41 3.80
C TRP A 369 15.25 11.11 2.99
N VAL A 370 15.22 9.96 3.66
CA VAL A 370 15.24 8.63 3.01
C VAL A 370 14.08 8.49 2.03
N ASN A 371 12.85 8.81 2.46
CA ASN A 371 11.68 8.61 1.59
C ASN A 371 11.58 9.64 0.45
N THR A 372 12.17 10.82 0.61
CA THR A 372 12.33 11.79 -0.49
C THR A 372 13.27 11.24 -1.56
N LEU A 373 14.34 10.51 -1.19
CA LEU A 373 15.20 9.84 -2.17
C LEU A 373 14.41 8.85 -3.03
N GLY A 374 13.62 7.98 -2.41
CA GLY A 374 12.78 7.02 -3.13
C GLY A 374 11.77 7.67 -4.07
N ALA A 375 11.17 8.79 -3.65
CA ALA A 375 10.22 9.56 -4.47
C ALA A 375 10.89 10.24 -5.68
N LEU A 376 12.12 10.75 -5.52
CA LEU A 376 12.81 11.49 -6.57
C LEU A 376 13.63 10.62 -7.53
N THR A 377 13.92 9.36 -7.19
CA THR A 377 14.84 8.52 -7.98
C THR A 377 14.16 7.25 -8.48
N SER A 378 14.05 6.19 -7.68
CA SER A 378 13.45 4.92 -8.05
C SER A 378 12.72 4.30 -6.86
N SER A 379 11.59 3.66 -7.15
CA SER A 379 10.88 2.81 -6.18
C SER A 379 11.22 1.33 -6.35
N ALA A 380 12.18 1.00 -7.22
CA ALA A 380 12.54 -0.36 -7.60
C ALA A 380 13.99 -0.65 -7.19
N ASN A 381 14.19 -0.98 -5.91
CA ASN A 381 15.48 -1.46 -5.43
C ASN A 381 15.44 -3.00 -5.36
N PRO A 382 16.42 -3.71 -5.93
CA PRO A 382 16.47 -5.16 -5.82
C PRO A 382 16.60 -5.61 -4.35
N PRO A 383 16.01 -6.75 -3.96
CA PRO A 383 16.26 -7.34 -2.65
C PRO A 383 17.69 -7.86 -2.56
N GLN A 384 18.22 -8.00 -1.34
CA GLN A 384 19.62 -8.42 -1.12
C GLN A 384 19.95 -9.75 -1.82
N ILE A 385 19.02 -10.71 -1.80
CA ILE A 385 19.22 -12.04 -2.42
C ILE A 385 19.47 -11.94 -3.93
N GLU A 386 18.73 -11.07 -4.62
CA GLU A 386 18.93 -10.86 -6.06
C GLU A 386 20.19 -10.07 -6.36
N VAL A 387 20.54 -9.10 -5.51
CA VAL A 387 21.79 -8.36 -5.64
C VAL A 387 23.00 -9.26 -5.54
N LEU A 388 23.07 -10.13 -4.54
CA LEU A 388 24.22 -11.06 -4.41
C LEU A 388 24.40 -11.91 -5.68
N ALA A 389 23.31 -12.35 -6.31
CA ALA A 389 23.35 -13.07 -7.57
C ALA A 389 23.75 -12.18 -8.77
N LEU A 390 23.41 -10.89 -8.75
CA LEU A 390 23.83 -9.92 -9.77
C LEU A 390 25.31 -9.55 -9.61
N GLU A 391 25.81 -9.38 -8.40
CA GLU A 391 27.21 -9.10 -8.09
C GLU A 391 28.10 -10.26 -8.55
N GLU A 392 27.69 -11.50 -8.27
CA GLU A 392 28.40 -12.71 -8.72
C GLU A 392 28.53 -12.76 -10.25
N LYS A 393 27.51 -12.32 -10.99
CA LYS A 393 27.52 -12.31 -12.46
C LYS A 393 28.24 -11.12 -13.07
N SER A 394 28.13 -9.94 -12.44
CA SER A 394 28.62 -8.67 -13.00
C SER A 394 30.02 -8.29 -12.53
N GLY A 395 30.50 -8.87 -11.43
CA GLY A 395 31.76 -8.52 -10.78
C GLY A 395 31.79 -7.11 -10.19
N ARG A 396 30.62 -6.47 -10.00
CA ARG A 396 30.48 -5.12 -9.44
C ARG A 396 29.62 -5.17 -8.18
N GLU A 397 29.98 -4.38 -7.18
CA GLU A 397 29.16 -4.18 -5.98
C GLU A 397 27.91 -3.37 -6.35
N GLU A 398 26.74 -3.90 -5.99
CA GLU A 398 25.43 -3.33 -6.30
C GLU A 398 24.70 -2.98 -5.01
N LYS A 399 24.30 -1.71 -4.85
CA LYS A 399 23.57 -1.31 -3.65
C LYS A 399 22.11 -1.78 -3.70
N TYR A 400 21.62 -2.26 -2.56
CA TYR A 400 20.26 -2.81 -2.41
C TYR A 400 19.39 -2.08 -1.36
N THR A 401 19.98 -1.16 -0.59
CA THR A 401 19.27 -0.30 0.37
C THR A 401 18.87 1.04 -0.28
N TYR A 402 18.38 2.01 0.50
CA TYR A 402 18.18 3.38 0.01
C TYR A 402 19.47 4.06 -0.49
N MET A 403 20.65 3.49 -0.21
CA MET A 403 21.92 3.99 -0.75
C MET A 403 21.99 3.86 -2.27
N ARG A 404 21.26 2.91 -2.89
CA ARG A 404 21.11 2.84 -4.35
C ARG A 404 20.47 4.10 -4.90
N ASN A 405 19.48 4.63 -4.19
CA ASN A 405 18.81 5.88 -4.56
C ASN A 405 19.73 7.08 -4.42
N TRP A 406 20.58 7.07 -3.39
CA TRP A 406 21.60 8.10 -3.23
C TRP A 406 22.57 8.13 -4.41
N GLU A 407 23.07 6.97 -4.83
CA GLU A 407 23.92 6.87 -6.03
C GLU A 407 23.19 7.27 -7.29
N TYR A 408 21.94 6.83 -7.46
CA TYR A 408 21.12 7.24 -8.59
C TYR A 408 20.98 8.77 -8.64
N LEU A 409 20.71 9.43 -7.51
CA LEU A 409 20.56 10.88 -7.46
C LEU A 409 21.82 11.60 -7.94
N ASN A 410 23.00 11.11 -7.54
CA ASN A 410 24.28 11.71 -7.86
C ASN A 410 24.74 11.40 -9.30
N ASN A 411 24.45 10.20 -9.80
CA ASN A 411 24.97 9.73 -11.10
C ASN A 411 23.97 9.90 -12.25
N ALA A 412 22.68 9.67 -12.01
CA ALA A 412 21.62 9.66 -13.02
C ALA A 412 20.58 10.79 -12.83
N GLY A 413 20.67 11.56 -11.74
CA GLY A 413 19.80 12.70 -11.47
C GLY A 413 18.44 12.30 -10.87
N SER A 414 17.39 13.05 -11.20
CA SER A 414 16.03 12.86 -10.66
C SER A 414 15.03 12.42 -11.73
N LYS A 415 14.12 11.51 -11.38
CA LYS A 415 12.97 11.11 -12.21
C LYS A 415 11.82 12.12 -12.16
N SER A 416 11.86 13.12 -11.28
CA SER A 416 10.80 14.11 -11.14
C SER A 416 10.52 14.82 -12.46
N TYR A 417 9.27 14.82 -12.89
CA TYR A 417 8.84 15.55 -14.09
C TYR A 417 9.18 17.05 -13.98
N ILE A 418 8.93 17.66 -12.82
CA ILE A 418 9.21 19.08 -12.57
C ILE A 418 10.72 19.36 -12.68
N TYR A 419 11.55 18.45 -12.17
CA TYR A 419 12.99 18.57 -12.30
C TYR A 419 13.43 18.50 -13.76
N ARG A 420 13.02 17.45 -14.48
CA ARG A 420 13.44 17.25 -15.88
C ARG A 420 12.93 18.33 -16.83
N ALA A 421 11.71 18.81 -16.63
CA ALA A 421 11.09 19.80 -17.51
C ALA A 421 11.54 21.24 -17.20
N TYR A 422 11.77 21.57 -15.92
CA TYR A 422 11.95 22.96 -15.48
C TYR A 422 13.18 23.16 -14.60
N ALA A 423 13.25 22.49 -13.43
CA ALA A 423 14.22 22.86 -12.40
C ALA A 423 15.66 22.47 -12.75
N GLY A 424 15.87 21.41 -13.52
CA GLY A 424 17.19 20.90 -13.92
C GLY A 424 18.02 21.86 -14.76
N LYS A 425 17.41 22.96 -15.26
CA LYS A 425 18.13 24.06 -15.93
C LYS A 425 18.83 25.01 -14.94
N TYR A 426 18.38 25.05 -13.69
CA TYR A 426 18.79 26.04 -12.68
C TYR A 426 19.49 25.43 -11.47
N MET A 427 19.33 24.13 -11.25
CA MET A 427 19.88 23.45 -10.08
C MET A 427 20.17 21.98 -10.40
N THR A 428 21.14 21.42 -9.70
CA THR A 428 21.48 20.00 -9.72
C THR A 428 20.40 19.15 -9.04
N ALA A 429 20.41 17.84 -9.29
CA ALA A 429 19.47 16.92 -8.67
C ALA A 429 19.63 16.88 -7.14
N TYR A 430 20.86 17.03 -6.66
CA TYR A 430 21.18 17.14 -5.24
C TYR A 430 20.57 18.40 -4.61
N GLU A 431 20.74 19.57 -5.24
CA GLU A 431 20.16 20.83 -4.75
C GLU A 431 18.63 20.78 -4.76
N TYR A 432 18.03 20.20 -5.80
CA TYR A 432 16.58 19.99 -5.86
C TYR A 432 16.08 19.08 -4.73
N PHE A 433 16.78 17.98 -4.47
CA PHE A 433 16.49 17.09 -3.36
C PHE A 433 16.63 17.78 -1.99
N ALA A 434 17.74 18.51 -1.78
CA ALA A 434 18.01 19.23 -0.54
C ALA A 434 16.97 20.32 -0.28
N LEU A 435 16.57 21.07 -1.33
CA LEU A 435 15.51 22.06 -1.24
C LEU A 435 14.20 21.45 -0.73
N LEU A 436 13.77 20.33 -1.30
CA LEU A 436 12.54 19.65 -0.88
C LEU A 436 12.63 19.14 0.57
N ALA A 437 13.76 18.52 0.94
CA ALA A 437 13.99 18.05 2.31
C ALA A 437 13.96 19.21 3.31
N VAL A 438 14.65 20.31 3.04
CA VAL A 438 14.68 21.50 3.90
C VAL A 438 13.31 22.13 4.05
N LEU A 439 12.54 22.28 2.96
CA LEU A 439 11.17 22.81 3.03
C LEU A 439 10.28 21.93 3.91
N LEU A 440 10.39 20.60 3.80
CA LEU A 440 9.68 19.66 4.66
C LEU A 440 10.09 19.83 6.13
N TRP A 441 11.39 19.92 6.42
CA TRP A 441 11.88 20.10 7.79
C TRP A 441 11.46 21.44 8.40
N LEU A 442 11.51 22.54 7.63
CA LEU A 442 11.04 23.84 8.08
C LEU A 442 9.54 23.80 8.40
N SER A 443 8.74 23.16 7.54
CA SER A 443 7.29 23.01 7.77
C SER A 443 6.98 22.20 9.04
N ALA A 444 7.69 21.07 9.24
CA ALA A 444 7.52 20.22 10.42
C ALA A 444 8.02 20.92 11.70
N GLY A 445 9.17 21.60 11.62
CA GLY A 445 9.75 22.38 12.72
C GLY A 445 8.83 23.54 13.14
N TYR A 446 8.25 24.25 12.18
CA TYR A 446 7.26 25.28 12.45
C TYR A 446 6.01 24.71 13.15
N LEU A 447 5.47 23.58 12.67
CA LEU A 447 4.33 22.94 13.32
C LEU A 447 4.65 22.43 14.73
N LEU A 448 5.84 21.88 14.95
CA LEU A 448 6.29 21.40 16.25
C LEU A 448 6.48 22.54 17.27
N THR A 449 7.09 23.65 16.85
CA THR A 449 7.25 24.83 17.72
C THR A 449 5.88 25.42 18.08
N ARG A 450 4.99 25.56 17.10
CA ARG A 450 3.59 25.98 17.34
C ARG A 450 2.87 25.02 18.27
N LEU A 451 3.02 23.70 18.09
CA LEU A 451 2.43 22.68 18.97
C LEU A 451 2.95 22.79 20.41
N ARG A 452 4.25 23.03 20.59
CA ARG A 452 4.87 23.18 21.91
C ARG A 452 4.37 24.40 22.66
N PHE A 453 4.37 25.55 22.00
CA PHE A 453 4.00 26.82 22.60
C PHE A 453 2.50 27.12 22.53
N HIS A 454 1.70 26.24 21.93
CA HIS A 454 0.25 26.40 21.90
C HIS A 454 -0.28 26.55 23.34
N PRO A 455 -1.03 27.63 23.64
CA PRO A 455 -1.61 27.83 24.96
C PRO A 455 -2.56 26.69 25.30
N LYS A 456 -2.68 26.38 26.59
CA LYS A 456 -3.71 25.47 27.11
C LYS A 456 -5.06 26.20 26.95
N ASN A 457 -5.62 26.21 25.75
CA ASN A 457 -7.07 26.38 25.67
C ASN A 457 -7.69 25.05 26.10
N ASN A 458 -8.67 25.16 26.99
CA ASN A 458 -9.53 24.09 27.48
C ASN A 458 -10.23 23.39 26.30
N TYR A 459 -9.52 22.50 25.60
CA TYR A 459 -10.17 21.38 24.92
C TYR A 459 -10.53 20.33 26.00
N HIS A 460 -11.30 20.76 26.99
CA HIS A 460 -12.09 19.89 27.84
C HIS A 460 -13.45 19.70 27.15
N GLU A 461 -13.85 18.44 27.07
CA GLU A 461 -15.24 18.05 27.32
C GLU A 461 -16.32 18.71 26.46
N HIS A 462 -16.39 18.37 25.18
CA HIS A 462 -17.71 18.32 24.53
C HIS A 462 -17.90 16.99 23.82
N ARG A 463 -18.58 16.11 24.58
CA ARG A 463 -19.46 14.99 24.21
C ARG A 463 -18.89 13.82 23.41
#